data_AF-A0A958IBD7-F1
#
_entry.id   AF-A0A958IBD7-F1
#
_cell.length_a   1.000
_cell.length_b   1.000
_cell.length_c   1.000
_cell.angle_alpha   90.00
_cell.angle_beta   90.00
_cell.angle_gamma   90.00
#
_symmetry.space_group_name_H-M   'P 1'
#
loop_
_entity.id
_entity.type
_entity.pdbx_description
1 polymer ?
#
loop_
_entity_poly.entity_id
_entity_poly.type
_entity_poly.pdbx_seq_one_letter_code
_entity_poly.pdbx_strand_id
1 'polypeptide(L)'
;MSIRKPAKKLYYSLRQAAEMTAMSMHTLKSWEEDFPMLKPTRNRAGNRQYSHKEMDLLFVIKDKLLREKWPKEDVRDYLQKARSEIKADAEMRLRRHLGEIRMELQEILKILDD
;
A
#
# COMPACT_ATOMS: atom_id res chain seq x y z
N MET A 1 5.28 8.14 35.59
CA MET A 1 4.14 8.07 34.65
C MET A 1 4.65 7.57 33.31
N SER A 2 4.28 6.35 32.90
CA SER A 2 4.70 5.80 31.61
C SER A 2 3.69 6.25 30.54
N ILE A 3 4.10 7.17 29.68
CA ILE A 3 3.28 7.66 28.55
C ILE A 3 3.17 6.50 27.56
N ARG A 4 2.06 5.75 27.60
CA ARG A 4 1.74 4.78 26.56
C ARG A 4 1.51 5.57 25.27
N LYS A 5 2.46 5.48 24.32
CA LYS A 5 2.21 5.92 22.94
C LYS A 5 0.94 5.20 22.45
N PRO A 6 -0.08 5.91 21.95
CA PRO A 6 -1.28 5.25 21.44
C PRO A 6 -0.86 4.33 20.29
N ALA A 7 -1.27 3.06 20.36
CA ALA A 7 -0.99 2.10 19.31
C ALA A 7 -1.55 2.62 17.99
N LYS A 8 -0.73 2.65 16.93
CA LYS A 8 -1.19 3.03 15.59
C LYS A 8 -2.35 2.12 15.21
N LYS A 9 -3.47 2.72 14.84
CA LYS A 9 -4.66 1.99 14.43
C LYS A 9 -4.35 1.22 13.15
N LEU A 10 -4.57 -0.09 13.17
CA LEU A 10 -4.24 -0.97 12.03
C LEU A 10 -5.25 -0.83 10.89
N TYR A 11 -6.52 -0.58 11.21
CA TYR A 11 -7.62 -0.52 10.25
C TYR A 11 -8.62 0.58 10.57
N TYR A 12 -9.21 1.16 9.52
CA TYR A 12 -10.24 2.18 9.55
C TYR A 12 -11.53 1.61 8.95
N SER A 13 -12.68 1.90 9.55
CA SER A 13 -13.97 1.54 8.97
C SER A 13 -14.30 2.44 7.77
N LEU A 14 -15.25 2.05 6.93
CA LEU A 14 -15.76 2.90 5.84
C LEU A 14 -16.20 4.29 6.31
N ARG A 15 -16.86 4.38 7.47
CA ARG A 15 -17.28 5.67 8.05
C ARG A 15 -16.08 6.53 8.42
N GLN A 16 -15.05 5.94 9.03
CA GLN A 16 -13.83 6.65 9.41
C GLN A 16 -13.03 7.08 8.19
N ALA A 17 -12.91 6.22 7.19
CA ALA A 17 -12.27 6.57 5.93
C ALA A 17 -12.99 7.75 5.25
N ALA A 18 -14.33 7.74 5.22
CA ALA A 18 -15.15 8.82 4.67
C ALA A 18 -14.92 10.14 5.42
N GLU A 19 -14.93 10.11 6.76
CA GLU A 19 -14.67 11.27 7.61
C GLU A 19 -13.26 11.85 7.39
N MET A 20 -12.24 11.00 7.43
CA MET A 20 -10.84 11.42 7.27
C MET A 20 -10.54 11.98 5.88
N THR A 21 -11.18 11.43 4.85
CA THR A 21 -11.03 11.91 3.47
C THR A 21 -11.99 13.05 3.14
N ALA A 22 -12.95 13.38 4.02
CA ALA A 22 -14.06 14.28 3.74
C ALA A 22 -14.82 13.90 2.45
N MET A 23 -14.99 12.61 2.21
CA MET A 23 -15.71 12.05 1.06
C MET A 23 -16.94 11.29 1.52
N SER A 24 -17.95 11.18 0.67
CA SER A 24 -19.12 10.35 0.98
C SER A 24 -18.74 8.86 0.98
N MET A 25 -19.40 8.08 1.84
CA MET A 25 -19.24 6.61 1.84
C MET A 25 -19.59 5.99 0.48
N HIS A 26 -20.53 6.58 -0.26
CA HIS A 26 -20.88 6.14 -1.61
C HIS A 26 -19.72 6.34 -2.59
N THR A 27 -19.07 7.52 -2.54
CA THR A 27 -17.91 7.82 -3.37
C THR A 27 -16.76 6.86 -3.10
N LEU A 28 -16.46 6.56 -1.82
CA LEU A 28 -15.41 5.61 -1.49
C LEU A 28 -15.70 4.20 -2.03
N LYS A 29 -16.95 3.75 -1.97
CA LYS A 29 -17.36 2.46 -2.57
C LYS A 29 -17.19 2.47 -4.09
N SER A 30 -17.59 3.54 -4.77
CA SER A 30 -17.39 3.69 -6.22
C SER A 30 -15.90 3.66 -6.58
N TRP A 31 -15.04 4.29 -5.77
CA TRP A 31 -13.61 4.28 -6.01
C TRP A 31 -12.98 2.90 -5.83
N GLU A 32 -13.53 2.02 -4.99
CA GLU A 32 -13.07 0.62 -4.92
C GLU A 32 -13.28 -0.13 -6.24
N GLU A 33 -14.31 0.24 -7.00
CA GLU A 33 -14.62 -0.34 -8.31
C GLU A 33 -13.79 0.32 -9.42
N ASP A 34 -13.67 1.65 -9.38
CA ASP A 34 -12.92 2.43 -10.37
C ASP A 34 -11.41 2.14 -10.33
N PHE A 35 -10.87 1.90 -9.12
CA PHE A 35 -9.43 1.78 -8.85
C PHE A 35 -9.09 0.39 -8.29
N PRO A 36 -8.74 -0.60 -9.14
CA PRO A 36 -8.51 -1.97 -8.70
C PRO A 36 -7.36 -2.15 -7.70
N MET A 37 -6.50 -1.17 -7.49
CA MET A 37 -5.46 -1.21 -6.46
C MET A 37 -5.98 -0.86 -5.05
N LEU A 38 -7.14 -0.20 -4.95
CA LEU A 38 -7.82 0.11 -3.70
C LEU A 38 -8.72 -1.05 -3.29
N LYS A 39 -8.17 -1.99 -2.51
CA LYS A 39 -8.87 -3.22 -2.10
C LYS A 39 -8.99 -3.32 -0.58
N PRO A 40 -9.89 -2.57 0.07
CA PRO A 40 -10.13 -2.72 1.50
C PRO A 40 -10.56 -4.16 1.80
N THR A 41 -10.00 -4.72 2.87
CA THR A 41 -10.38 -6.05 3.35
C THR A 41 -11.77 -6.03 3.99
N ARG A 42 -12.37 -7.20 4.20
CA ARG A 42 -13.60 -7.33 4.99
C ARG A 42 -13.29 -8.05 6.29
N ASN A 43 -13.86 -7.56 7.38
CA ASN A 43 -13.79 -8.25 8.66
C ASN A 43 -14.75 -9.45 8.70
N ARG A 44 -14.74 -10.19 9.81
CA ARG A 44 -15.62 -11.37 10.02
C ARG A 44 -17.12 -11.06 9.88
N ALA A 45 -17.53 -9.82 10.17
CA ALA A 45 -18.91 -9.36 10.03
C ALA A 45 -19.22 -8.81 8.62
N GLY A 46 -18.30 -8.94 7.66
CA GLY A 46 -18.46 -8.47 6.28
C GLY A 46 -18.23 -6.97 6.07
N ASN A 47 -17.83 -6.23 7.10
CA ASN A 47 -17.60 -4.78 7.05
C ASN A 47 -16.22 -4.44 6.48
N ARG A 48 -16.15 -3.39 5.66
CA ARG A 48 -14.92 -2.87 5.05
C ARG A 48 -13.93 -2.37 6.11
N GLN A 49 -12.68 -2.78 5.94
CA GLN A 49 -11.51 -2.37 6.72
C GLN A 49 -10.42 -1.87 5.77
N TYR A 50 -10.17 -0.56 5.84
CA TYR A 50 -9.09 0.11 5.14
C TYR A 50 -7.87 0.07 6.02
N SER A 51 -6.76 -0.51 5.56
CA SER A 51 -5.49 -0.37 6.26
C SER A 51 -4.92 1.04 6.02
N HIS A 52 -3.79 1.33 6.65
CA HIS A 52 -3.06 2.56 6.39
C HIS A 52 -2.74 2.75 4.90
N LYS A 53 -2.39 1.67 4.20
CA LYS A 53 -2.07 1.70 2.77
C LYS A 53 -3.28 2.09 1.92
N GLU A 54 -4.47 1.55 2.22
CA GLU A 54 -5.68 1.96 1.50
C GLU A 54 -6.04 3.42 1.82
N MET A 55 -5.81 3.89 3.05
CA MET A 55 -6.00 5.31 3.38
C MET A 55 -5.08 6.21 2.56
N ASP A 56 -3.80 5.85 2.43
CA ASP A 56 -2.85 6.61 1.62
C ASP A 56 -3.30 6.67 0.15
N LEU A 57 -3.75 5.53 -0.40
CA LEU A 57 -4.32 5.49 -1.75
C LEU A 57 -5.56 6.39 -1.89
N LEU A 58 -6.47 6.40 -0.91
CA LEU A 58 -7.63 7.27 -0.92
C LEU A 58 -7.26 8.75 -0.97
N PHE A 59 -6.23 9.16 -0.21
CA PHE A 59 -5.74 10.54 -0.24
C PHE A 59 -5.13 10.90 -1.59
N VAL A 60 -4.33 10.00 -2.18
CA VAL A 60 -3.76 10.22 -3.52
C VAL A 60 -4.85 10.31 -4.58
N ILE A 61 -5.83 9.39 -4.57
CA ILE A 61 -6.96 9.40 -5.50
C ILE A 61 -7.74 10.71 -5.37
N LYS A 62 -8.10 11.10 -4.14
CA LYS A 62 -8.80 12.36 -3.87
C LYS A 62 -8.04 13.54 -4.45
N ASP A 63 -6.73 13.57 -4.21
CA ASP A 63 -5.89 14.66 -4.66
C ASP A 63 -5.84 14.77 -6.18
N LYS A 64 -5.56 13.66 -6.86
CA LYS A 64 -5.51 13.63 -8.32
C LYS A 64 -6.85 13.98 -8.98
N LEU A 65 -7.96 13.47 -8.44
CA LEU A 65 -9.29 13.73 -9.00
C LEU A 65 -9.81 15.13 -8.71
N LEU A 66 -9.65 15.63 -7.47
CA LEU A 66 -10.32 16.87 -7.05
C LEU A 66 -9.42 18.09 -7.15
N ARG A 67 -8.13 17.96 -6.82
CA ARG A 67 -7.17 19.07 -6.88
C ARG A 67 -6.59 19.19 -8.28
N GLU A 68 -6.06 18.09 -8.82
CA GLU A 68 -5.40 18.09 -10.13
C GLU A 68 -6.36 17.88 -11.30
N LYS A 69 -7.60 17.47 -11.03
CA LYS A 69 -8.67 17.25 -12.02
C LYS A 69 -8.30 16.25 -13.12
N TRP A 70 -7.53 15.23 -12.79
CA TRP A 70 -7.19 14.17 -13.72
C TRP A 70 -8.41 13.29 -14.03
N PRO A 71 -8.60 12.84 -15.29
CA PRO A 71 -9.51 11.76 -15.62
C PRO A 71 -9.23 10.50 -14.79
N LYS A 72 -10.26 9.70 -14.51
CA LYS A 72 -10.12 8.50 -13.66
C LYS A 72 -9.12 7.51 -14.25
N GLU A 73 -9.11 7.38 -15.57
CA GLU A 73 -8.22 6.54 -16.36
C GLU A 73 -6.76 6.93 -16.11
N ASP A 74 -6.44 8.23 -16.19
CA ASP A 74 -5.09 8.75 -15.97
C ASP A 74 -4.63 8.54 -14.52
N VAL A 75 -5.53 8.73 -13.54
CA VAL A 75 -5.22 8.43 -12.13
C VAL A 75 -4.93 6.95 -11.93
N ARG A 76 -5.71 6.07 -12.58
CA ARG A 76 -5.53 4.62 -12.50
C ARG A 76 -4.17 4.20 -13.08
N ASP A 77 -3.83 4.71 -14.25
CA ASP A 77 -2.55 4.41 -14.92
C ASP A 77 -1.36 4.92 -14.11
N TYR A 78 -1.47 6.12 -13.55
CA TYR A 78 -0.48 6.68 -12.63
C TYR A 78 -0.23 5.79 -11.42
N LEU A 79 -1.30 5.38 -10.73
CA LEU A 79 -1.19 4.50 -9.55
C LEU A 79 -0.61 3.13 -9.91
N GLN A 80 -0.96 2.59 -11.09
CA GLN A 80 -0.44 1.31 -11.56
C GLN A 80 1.05 1.39 -11.89
N LYS A 81 1.47 2.46 -12.57
CA LYS A 81 2.88 2.73 -12.89
C LYS A 81 3.70 2.86 -11.62
N ALA A 82 3.31 3.72 -10.69
CA ALA A 82 4.01 3.91 -9.41
C ALA A 82 4.15 2.58 -8.64
N ARG A 83 3.11 1.74 -8.63
CA ARG A 83 3.17 0.41 -8.01
C ARG A 83 4.15 -0.53 -8.70
N SER A 84 4.21 -0.50 -10.04
CA SER A 84 5.16 -1.33 -10.80
C SER A 84 6.61 -0.92 -10.58
N GLU A 85 6.90 0.38 -10.50
CA GLU A 85 8.24 0.91 -10.23
C GLU A 85 8.72 0.48 -8.84
N ILE A 86 7.89 0.67 -7.80
CA ILE A 86 8.20 0.22 -6.44
C ILE A 86 8.50 -1.29 -6.39
N LYS A 87 7.71 -2.08 -7.13
CA LYS A 87 7.91 -3.54 -7.20
C LYS A 87 9.24 -3.88 -7.89
N ALA A 88 9.53 -3.26 -9.02
CA ALA A 88 10.78 -3.48 -9.76
C ALA A 88 12.01 -3.12 -8.90
N ASP A 89 11.95 -1.99 -8.20
CA ASP A 89 13.02 -1.56 -7.28
C ASP A 89 13.22 -2.55 -6.13
N ALA A 90 12.13 -3.03 -5.54
CA ALA A 90 12.19 -4.02 -4.46
C ALA A 90 12.78 -5.35 -4.96
N GLU A 91 12.39 -5.79 -6.16
CA GLU A 91 12.90 -7.01 -6.77
C GLU A 91 14.40 -6.89 -7.10
N MET A 92 14.84 -5.74 -7.62
CA MET A 92 16.25 -5.47 -7.87
C MET A 92 17.07 -5.51 -6.57
N ARG A 93 16.57 -4.89 -5.49
CA ARG A 93 17.23 -4.95 -4.18
C ARG A 93 17.32 -6.38 -3.68
N LEU A 94 16.23 -7.15 -3.75
CA LEU A 94 16.20 -8.54 -3.31
C LEU A 94 17.21 -9.40 -4.08
N ARG A 95 17.25 -9.26 -5.41
CA ARG A 95 18.22 -9.99 -6.26
C ARG A 95 19.67 -9.68 -5.87
N ARG A 96 19.98 -8.42 -5.56
CA ARG A 96 21.32 -8.02 -5.08
C ARG A 96 21.67 -8.72 -3.76
N HIS A 97 20.78 -8.64 -2.76
CA HIS A 97 21.02 -9.25 -1.45
C HIS A 97 21.16 -10.78 -1.54
N LEU A 98 20.35 -11.45 -2.36
CA LEU A 98 20.49 -12.90 -2.59
C LEU A 98 21.82 -13.25 -3.29
N GLY A 99 22.30 -12.38 -4.18
CA GLY A 99 23.61 -12.52 -4.80
C GLY A 99 24.75 -12.44 -3.79
N GLU A 100 24.68 -11.47 -2.87
CA GLU A 100 25.64 -11.28 -1.77
C GLU A 100 25.64 -12.48 -0.83
N ILE A 101 24.48 -12.88 -0.30
CA ILE A 101 24.34 -14.06 0.57
C ILE A 101 24.90 -15.32 -0.11
N ARG A 102 24.61 -15.52 -1.40
CA ARG A 102 25.14 -16.68 -2.14
C ARG A 102 26.67 -16.67 -2.19
N MET A 103 27.30 -15.52 -2.42
CA MET A 103 28.76 -15.41 -2.45
C MET A 103 29.36 -15.70 -1.07
N GLU A 104 28.79 -15.13 -0.01
CA GLU A 104 29.23 -15.38 1.38
C GLU A 104 29.14 -16.87 1.73
N LEU A 105 28.03 -17.54 1.38
CA LEU A 105 27.87 -18.98 1.62
C LEU A 105 28.88 -19.83 0.84
N GLN A 106 29.22 -19.44 -0.39
CA GLN A 106 30.24 -20.13 -1.18
C GLN A 106 31.64 -19.96 -0.59
N GLU A 107 31.94 -18.81 0.00
CA GLU A 107 33.20 -18.56 0.70
C GLU A 107 33.30 -19.41 1.97
N ILE A 108 32.24 -19.46 2.79
CA ILE A 108 32.19 -20.33 3.98
C ILE A 108 32.38 -21.79 3.60
N LEU A 109 31.71 -22.26 2.54
CA LEU A 109 31.81 -23.65 2.10
C LEU A 109 33.25 -24.03 1.72
N LYS A 110 33.97 -23.16 1.02
CA LYS A 110 35.39 -23.37 0.71
C LYS A 110 36.26 -23.51 1.95
N ILE A 111 36.02 -22.69 2.97
CA ILE A 111 36.78 -22.75 4.24
C ILE A 111 36.52 -24.06 4.98
N LEU A 112 35.31 -24.63 4.87
CA LEU A 112 34.95 -25.89 5.54
C LEU A 112 35.43 -27.14 4.79
N ASP A 113 35.73 -27.00 3.49
CA ASP A 113 36.25 -28.07 2.64
C ASP A 113 37.79 -28.15 2.68
N ASP A 114 38.47 -27.18 3.30
CA ASP A 114 39.92 -27.14 3.60
C ASP A 114 40.23 -27.63 5.04
#